data_AF-A0A7C5P576-F1
#
_entry.id   AF-A0A7C5P576-F1
#
_cell.length_a   1.000
_cell.length_b   1.000
_cell.length_c   1.000
_cell.angle_alpha   90.00
_cell.angle_beta   90.00
_cell.angle_gamma   90.00
#
_symmetry.space_group_name_H-M   'P 1'
#
loop_
_entity.id
_entity.type
_entity.pdbx_description
1 polymer ?
#
loop_
_entity_poly.entity_id
_entity_poly.type
_entity_poly.pdbx_seq_one_letter_code
_entity_poly.pdbx_strand_id
1 'polypeptide(L)'
;MNYSSKIVLAILVLLTTLIGAERETHIKELFAIATIGDARLSQQSQQAKVKLSSYGGEAAKFLVTQLRRINPLKFETAKEVLTMIGDDALPYLVAALSDTSPKVSSAAAEILGAIKSKKAVSPLKIAALHGDVNLKSAACWALGEIGDTSAVDVLTQALFDTSALVRRAAAYALGQLGCCKNIDALLGLLSDGHYSVRYAAFEALRKMCTPKLKEKVKLRLKNANPPERDFLIVLLGCFGDEVENDLASFVQSTNYFERGFACEALGNVRGNYKVANILKKALWDSSPFVRMKALRALENLKKPHILR
;
A
#
# COMPACT_ATOMS: atom_id res chain seq x y z
N MET A 1 -42.39 -42.30 -3.47
CA MET A 1 -42.12 -41.01 -4.14
C MET A 1 -42.86 -40.97 -5.47
N ASN A 2 -43.95 -40.21 -5.55
CA ASN A 2 -44.85 -40.18 -6.72
C ASN A 2 -44.16 -39.63 -7.97
N TYR A 3 -44.45 -40.21 -9.15
CA TYR A 3 -43.94 -39.80 -10.46
C TYR A 3 -44.10 -38.29 -10.75
N SER A 4 -45.20 -37.70 -10.28
CA SER A 4 -45.47 -36.26 -10.34
C SER A 4 -44.39 -35.40 -9.66
N SER A 5 -43.83 -35.85 -8.54
CA SER A 5 -42.82 -35.09 -7.79
C SER A 5 -41.45 -35.08 -8.47
N LYS A 6 -41.12 -36.11 -9.26
CA LYS A 6 -39.86 -36.18 -10.04
C LYS A 6 -39.92 -35.29 -11.29
N ILE A 7 -41.09 -35.17 -11.92
CA ILE A 7 -41.29 -34.32 -13.12
C ILE A 7 -41.23 -32.83 -12.73
N VAL A 8 -41.87 -32.43 -11.64
CA VAL A 8 -41.82 -31.04 -11.14
C VAL A 8 -40.38 -30.64 -10.79
N LEU A 9 -39.61 -31.53 -10.15
CA LEU A 9 -38.21 -31.29 -9.83
C LEU A 9 -37.35 -31.15 -11.10
N ALA A 10 -37.57 -31.99 -12.12
CA ALA A 10 -36.85 -31.91 -13.39
C ALA A 10 -37.17 -30.60 -14.15
N ILE A 11 -38.43 -30.16 -14.16
CA ILE A 11 -38.85 -28.90 -14.79
C ILE A 11 -38.26 -27.69 -14.05
N LEU A 12 -38.27 -27.70 -12.70
CA LEU A 12 -37.62 -26.67 -11.89
C LEU A 12 -36.11 -26.59 -12.17
N VAL A 13 -35.42 -27.74 -12.23
CA VAL A 13 -34.01 -27.79 -12.60
C VAL A 13 -33.80 -27.22 -14.00
N LEU A 14 -34.60 -27.63 -14.99
CA LEU A 14 -34.48 -27.15 -16.36
C LEU A 14 -34.73 -25.62 -16.48
N LEU A 15 -35.75 -25.10 -15.81
CA LEU A 15 -36.07 -23.67 -15.76
C LEU A 15 -34.94 -22.87 -15.08
N THR A 16 -34.42 -23.36 -13.96
CA THR A 16 -33.27 -22.70 -13.30
C THR A 16 -32.02 -22.72 -14.18
N THR A 17 -31.77 -23.80 -14.94
CA THR A 17 -30.65 -23.86 -15.89
C THR A 17 -30.82 -22.92 -17.08
N LEU A 18 -32.04 -22.75 -17.60
CA LEU A 18 -32.34 -21.82 -18.68
C LEU A 18 -32.16 -20.36 -18.24
N ILE A 19 -32.71 -20.00 -17.07
CA ILE A 19 -32.54 -18.66 -16.49
C ILE A 19 -31.05 -18.37 -16.22
N GLY A 20 -30.29 -19.36 -15.75
CA GLY A 20 -28.84 -19.24 -15.57
C GLY A 20 -28.07 -18.98 -16.86
N ALA A 21 -28.43 -19.68 -17.95
CA ALA A 21 -27.80 -19.50 -19.27
C ALA A 21 -28.05 -18.11 -19.87
N GLU A 22 -29.27 -17.58 -19.72
CA GLU A 22 -29.59 -16.21 -20.15
C GLU A 22 -28.82 -15.16 -19.34
N ARG A 23 -28.70 -15.35 -18.03
CA ARG A 23 -27.91 -14.46 -17.17
C ARG A 23 -26.43 -14.46 -17.54
N GLU A 24 -25.85 -15.64 -17.77
CA GLU A 24 -24.44 -15.75 -18.16
C GLU A 24 -24.18 -15.03 -19.50
N THR A 25 -25.11 -15.15 -20.45
CA THR A 25 -25.03 -14.46 -21.75
C THR A 25 -25.06 -12.94 -21.56
N HIS A 26 -26.00 -12.44 -20.76
CA HIS A 26 -26.12 -11.01 -20.47
C HIS A 26 -24.89 -10.47 -19.70
N ILE A 27 -24.32 -11.23 -18.76
CA ILE A 27 -23.06 -10.87 -18.08
C ILE A 27 -21.91 -10.68 -19.08
N LYS A 28 -21.78 -11.58 -20.06
CA LYS A 28 -20.74 -11.49 -21.10
C LYS A 28 -20.94 -10.27 -22.00
N GLU A 29 -22.18 -9.97 -22.38
CA GLU A 29 -22.53 -8.79 -23.18
C GLU A 29 -22.24 -7.49 -22.42
N LEU A 30 -22.69 -7.39 -21.17
CA LEU A 30 -22.40 -6.24 -20.31
C LEU A 30 -20.89 -6.06 -20.12
N PHE A 31 -20.14 -7.14 -19.96
CA PHE A 31 -18.69 -7.04 -19.88
C PHE A 31 -18.06 -6.55 -21.18
N ALA A 32 -18.56 -7.00 -22.35
CA ALA A 32 -18.08 -6.49 -23.63
C ALA A 32 -18.31 -4.97 -23.73
N ILE A 33 -19.50 -4.48 -23.37
CA ILE A 33 -19.86 -3.05 -23.36
C ILE A 33 -19.01 -2.27 -22.35
N ALA A 34 -18.83 -2.81 -21.14
CA ALA A 34 -18.00 -2.20 -20.10
C ALA A 34 -16.54 -2.02 -20.54
N THR A 35 -16.04 -2.91 -21.41
CA THR A 35 -14.67 -2.89 -21.93
C THR A 35 -14.48 -2.08 -23.20
N ILE A 36 -15.47 -1.27 -23.60
CA ILE A 36 -15.33 -0.35 -24.73
C ILE A 36 -14.38 0.80 -24.35
N GLY A 37 -13.28 0.95 -25.10
CA GLY A 37 -12.28 2.00 -24.88
C GLY A 37 -12.57 3.33 -25.60
N ASP A 38 -13.76 3.48 -26.20
CA ASP A 38 -14.16 4.72 -26.88
C ASP A 38 -14.69 5.74 -25.87
N ALA A 39 -14.04 6.90 -25.79
CA ALA A 39 -14.40 7.99 -24.88
C ALA A 39 -15.85 8.48 -25.08
N ARG A 40 -16.38 8.40 -26.30
CA ARG A 40 -17.77 8.79 -26.62
C ARG A 40 -18.79 7.86 -25.98
N LEU A 41 -18.40 6.63 -25.68
CA LEU A 41 -19.25 5.60 -25.07
C LEU A 41 -18.92 5.41 -23.58
N SER A 42 -18.16 6.34 -22.98
CA SER A 42 -17.77 6.28 -21.56
C SER A 42 -18.97 6.16 -20.62
N GLN A 43 -20.07 6.87 -20.89
CA GLN A 43 -21.30 6.77 -20.09
C GLN A 43 -21.93 5.38 -20.18
N GLN A 44 -21.98 4.78 -21.38
CA GLN A 44 -22.54 3.45 -21.59
C GLN A 44 -21.65 2.38 -20.95
N SER A 45 -20.32 2.50 -21.07
CA SER A 45 -19.36 1.66 -20.37
C SER A 45 -19.58 1.71 -18.86
N GLN A 46 -19.74 2.91 -18.28
CA GLN A 46 -19.97 3.06 -16.84
C GLN A 46 -21.31 2.45 -16.40
N GLN A 47 -22.39 2.66 -17.16
CA GLN A 47 -23.69 2.04 -16.89
C GLN A 47 -23.61 0.51 -16.97
N ALA A 48 -22.87 -0.03 -17.93
CA ALA A 48 -22.64 -1.46 -18.06
C ALA A 48 -21.86 -2.03 -16.86
N LYS A 49 -20.83 -1.32 -16.36
CA LYS A 49 -20.09 -1.70 -15.15
C LYS A 49 -21.01 -1.75 -13.92
N VAL A 50 -21.82 -0.72 -13.71
CA VAL A 50 -22.80 -0.67 -12.60
C VAL A 50 -23.79 -1.81 -12.72
N LYS A 51 -24.37 -2.03 -13.91
CA LYS A 51 -25.31 -3.13 -14.12
C LYS A 51 -24.65 -4.49 -13.91
N LEU A 52 -23.44 -4.70 -14.41
CA LEU A 52 -22.67 -5.92 -14.23
C LEU A 52 -22.37 -6.17 -12.75
N SER A 53 -22.03 -5.14 -11.98
CA SER A 53 -21.81 -5.27 -10.54
C SER A 53 -23.06 -5.72 -9.77
N SER A 54 -24.27 -5.37 -10.26
CA SER A 54 -25.53 -5.78 -9.64
C SER A 54 -25.83 -7.29 -9.74
N TYR A 55 -25.09 -8.03 -10.58
CA TYR A 55 -25.17 -9.50 -10.64
C TYR A 55 -24.37 -10.20 -9.53
N GLY A 56 -23.61 -9.45 -8.73
CA GLY A 56 -22.92 -9.97 -7.54
C GLY A 56 -21.98 -11.14 -7.86
N GLY A 57 -22.11 -12.22 -7.09
CA GLY A 57 -21.25 -13.40 -7.19
C GLY A 57 -21.23 -14.08 -8.56
N GLU A 58 -22.34 -14.07 -9.31
CA GLU A 58 -22.39 -14.66 -10.67
C GLU A 58 -21.45 -13.92 -11.63
N ALA A 59 -21.47 -12.58 -11.60
CA ALA A 59 -20.55 -11.76 -12.37
C ALA A 59 -19.12 -11.92 -11.85
N ALA A 60 -18.91 -11.98 -10.53
CA ALA A 60 -17.58 -12.18 -9.96
C ALA A 60 -16.92 -13.47 -10.44
N LYS A 61 -17.68 -14.59 -10.45
CA LYS A 61 -17.22 -15.88 -10.97
C LYS A 61 -16.69 -15.75 -12.40
N PHE A 62 -17.44 -15.08 -13.27
CA PHE A 62 -17.04 -14.85 -14.66
C PHE A 62 -15.82 -13.92 -14.75
N LEU A 63 -15.83 -12.80 -14.04
CA LEU A 63 -14.80 -11.76 -14.12
C LEU A 63 -13.42 -12.26 -13.66
N VAL A 64 -13.36 -13.13 -12.64
CA VAL A 64 -12.10 -13.76 -12.21
C VAL A 64 -11.45 -14.53 -13.36
N THR A 65 -12.23 -15.22 -14.21
CA THR A 65 -11.68 -15.90 -15.40
C THR A 65 -11.10 -14.93 -16.43
N GLN A 66 -11.57 -13.68 -16.45
CA GLN A 66 -11.11 -12.65 -17.36
C GLN A 66 -9.75 -12.06 -16.94
N LEU A 67 -9.36 -12.18 -15.66
CA LEU A 67 -8.06 -11.73 -15.17
C LEU A 67 -6.88 -12.48 -15.80
N ARG A 68 -7.12 -13.70 -16.30
CA ARG A 68 -6.12 -14.51 -17.01
C ARG A 68 -5.80 -13.95 -18.41
N ARG A 69 -6.69 -13.16 -18.99
CA ARG A 69 -6.56 -12.71 -20.39
C ARG A 69 -5.51 -11.59 -20.52
N ILE A 70 -4.90 -11.54 -21.71
CA ILE A 70 -3.78 -10.63 -22.00
C ILE A 70 -4.27 -9.19 -22.28
N ASN A 71 -5.55 -8.97 -22.58
CA ASN A 71 -6.08 -7.66 -22.91
C ASN A 71 -6.07 -6.71 -21.69
N PRO A 72 -5.27 -5.61 -21.71
CA PRO A 72 -5.13 -4.71 -20.56
C PRO A 72 -6.44 -4.03 -20.16
N LEU A 73 -7.25 -3.60 -21.13
CA LEU A 73 -8.52 -2.92 -20.86
C LEU A 73 -9.54 -3.84 -20.19
N LYS A 74 -9.61 -5.10 -20.66
CA LYS A 74 -10.46 -6.14 -20.04
C LYS A 74 -9.99 -6.46 -18.63
N PHE A 75 -8.68 -6.49 -18.42
CA PHE A 75 -8.08 -6.75 -17.12
C PHE A 75 -8.43 -5.64 -16.11
N GLU A 76 -8.20 -4.37 -16.45
CA GLU A 76 -8.54 -3.25 -15.55
C GLU A 76 -10.05 -3.13 -15.32
N THR A 77 -10.87 -3.31 -16.35
CA THR A 77 -12.33 -3.30 -16.20
C THR A 77 -12.81 -4.43 -15.27
N ALA A 78 -12.21 -5.63 -15.39
CA ALA A 78 -12.56 -6.73 -14.50
C ALA A 78 -12.18 -6.43 -13.05
N LYS A 79 -10.99 -5.86 -12.79
CA LYS A 79 -10.57 -5.44 -11.44
C LYS A 79 -11.53 -4.40 -10.85
N GLU A 80 -11.89 -3.39 -11.63
CA GLU A 80 -12.80 -2.32 -11.21
C GLU A 80 -14.17 -2.89 -10.83
N VAL A 81 -14.78 -3.70 -11.71
CA VAL A 81 -16.11 -4.27 -11.46
C VAL A 81 -16.08 -5.28 -10.30
N LEU A 82 -15.03 -6.10 -10.18
CA LEU A 82 -14.86 -7.00 -9.02
C LEU A 82 -14.79 -6.23 -7.71
N THR A 83 -14.14 -5.06 -7.72
CA THR A 83 -14.07 -4.17 -6.55
C THR A 83 -15.45 -3.57 -6.24
N MET A 84 -16.22 -3.17 -7.27
CA MET A 84 -17.58 -2.66 -7.12
C MET A 84 -18.56 -3.71 -6.56
N ILE A 85 -18.38 -4.98 -6.92
CA ILE A 85 -19.18 -6.11 -6.39
C ILE A 85 -18.97 -6.27 -4.87
N GLY A 86 -17.76 -6.01 -4.38
CA GLY A 86 -17.46 -6.04 -2.95
C GLY A 86 -17.46 -7.46 -2.36
N ASP A 87 -18.13 -7.63 -1.22
CA ASP A 87 -18.09 -8.87 -0.42
C ASP A 87 -18.54 -10.13 -1.19
N ASP A 88 -19.45 -9.99 -2.15
CA ASP A 88 -19.94 -11.10 -2.98
C ASP A 88 -18.87 -11.68 -3.91
N ALA A 89 -17.79 -10.92 -4.18
CA ALA A 89 -16.66 -11.40 -4.98
C ALA A 89 -15.67 -12.22 -4.14
N LEU A 90 -15.72 -12.15 -2.80
CA LEU A 90 -14.71 -12.75 -1.92
C LEU A 90 -14.50 -14.25 -2.14
N PRO A 91 -15.52 -15.11 -2.26
CA PRO A 91 -15.30 -16.55 -2.43
C PRO A 91 -14.47 -16.86 -3.70
N TYR A 92 -14.71 -16.12 -4.78
CA TYR A 92 -14.02 -16.30 -6.06
C TYR A 92 -12.61 -15.73 -6.04
N LEU A 93 -12.42 -14.57 -5.41
CA LEU A 93 -11.11 -13.93 -5.25
C LEU A 93 -10.19 -14.72 -4.29
N VAL A 94 -10.74 -15.24 -3.19
CA VAL A 94 -10.00 -16.09 -2.25
C VAL A 94 -9.54 -17.37 -2.94
N ALA A 95 -10.39 -18.01 -3.76
CA ALA A 95 -9.97 -19.16 -4.55
C ALA A 95 -8.87 -18.80 -5.57
N ALA A 96 -8.95 -17.60 -6.17
CA ALA A 96 -7.96 -17.12 -7.13
C ALA A 96 -6.59 -16.79 -6.52
N LEU A 97 -6.47 -16.65 -5.19
CA LEU A 97 -5.15 -16.53 -4.53
C LEU A 97 -4.28 -17.77 -4.75
N SER A 98 -4.88 -18.93 -4.98
CA SER A 98 -4.18 -20.18 -5.29
C SER A 98 -4.04 -20.46 -6.79
N ASP A 99 -4.33 -19.47 -7.65
CA ASP A 99 -4.19 -19.63 -9.10
C ASP A 99 -2.72 -19.82 -9.49
N THR A 100 -2.48 -20.71 -10.45
CA THR A 100 -1.14 -21.01 -10.98
C THR A 100 -0.52 -19.84 -11.74
N SER A 101 -1.32 -18.88 -12.19
CA SER A 101 -0.85 -17.65 -12.82
C SER A 101 -0.54 -16.60 -11.75
N PRO A 102 0.73 -16.17 -11.61
CA PRO A 102 1.10 -15.11 -10.66
C PRO A 102 0.35 -13.81 -10.92
N LYS A 103 -0.04 -13.53 -12.17
CA LYS A 103 -0.84 -12.36 -12.56
C LYS A 103 -2.25 -12.43 -11.96
N VAL A 104 -2.88 -13.61 -11.96
CA VAL A 104 -4.24 -13.80 -11.42
C VAL A 104 -4.22 -13.75 -9.90
N SER A 105 -3.27 -14.46 -9.26
CA SER A 105 -3.19 -14.50 -7.80
C SER A 105 -2.82 -13.15 -7.18
N SER A 106 -1.86 -12.42 -7.78
CA SER A 106 -1.54 -11.04 -7.33
C SER A 106 -2.70 -10.08 -7.54
N ALA A 107 -3.38 -10.13 -8.70
CA ALA A 107 -4.56 -9.31 -8.95
C ALA A 107 -5.70 -9.61 -7.96
N ALA A 108 -5.91 -10.88 -7.62
CA ALA A 108 -6.88 -11.27 -6.62
C ALA A 108 -6.55 -10.64 -5.25
N ALA A 109 -5.29 -10.68 -4.82
CA ALA A 109 -4.86 -10.05 -3.58
C ALA A 109 -5.06 -8.52 -3.61
N GLU A 110 -4.71 -7.86 -4.71
CA GLU A 110 -4.93 -6.41 -4.90
C GLU A 110 -6.41 -6.03 -4.80
N ILE A 111 -7.29 -6.78 -5.48
CA ILE A 111 -8.74 -6.54 -5.45
C ILE A 111 -9.28 -6.76 -4.03
N LEU A 112 -8.86 -7.83 -3.34
CA LEU A 112 -9.25 -8.07 -1.94
C LEU A 112 -8.85 -6.90 -1.02
N GLY A 113 -7.67 -6.32 -1.24
CA GLY A 113 -7.22 -5.11 -0.55
C GLY A 113 -8.08 -3.90 -0.85
N ALA A 114 -8.47 -3.70 -2.12
CA ALA A 114 -9.32 -2.59 -2.55
C ALA A 114 -10.77 -2.70 -2.04
N ILE A 115 -11.29 -3.93 -1.91
CA ILE A 115 -12.60 -4.20 -1.29
C ILE A 115 -12.59 -3.83 0.21
N LYS A 116 -11.43 -3.88 0.87
CA LYS A 116 -11.24 -3.54 2.30
C LYS A 116 -12.07 -4.37 3.28
N SER A 117 -12.48 -5.57 2.88
CA SER A 117 -13.25 -6.48 3.74
C SER A 117 -12.36 -7.27 4.69
N LYS A 118 -12.68 -7.22 5.99
CA LYS A 118 -11.96 -7.99 7.02
C LYS A 118 -12.05 -9.51 6.82
N LYS A 119 -13.07 -9.98 6.09
CA LYS A 119 -13.23 -11.40 5.72
C LYS A 119 -12.05 -11.91 4.87
N ALA A 120 -11.35 -11.01 4.15
CA ALA A 120 -10.20 -11.35 3.34
C ALA A 120 -8.89 -11.49 4.15
N VAL A 121 -8.84 -11.04 5.41
CA VAL A 121 -7.60 -10.97 6.19
C VAL A 121 -6.98 -12.35 6.38
N SER A 122 -7.74 -13.36 6.82
CA SER A 122 -7.19 -14.69 7.06
C SER A 122 -6.60 -15.35 5.79
N PRO A 123 -7.30 -15.37 4.64
CA PRO A 123 -6.69 -15.82 3.39
C PRO A 123 -5.45 -15.03 2.96
N LEU A 124 -5.46 -13.71 3.12
CA LEU A 124 -4.32 -12.86 2.76
C LEU A 124 -3.11 -13.08 3.69
N LYS A 125 -3.31 -13.40 4.98
CA LYS A 125 -2.23 -13.79 5.88
C LYS A 125 -1.53 -15.06 5.38
N ILE A 126 -2.28 -16.05 4.89
CA ILE A 126 -1.72 -17.29 4.32
C ILE A 126 -0.93 -16.96 3.04
N ALA A 127 -1.51 -16.15 2.14
CA ALA A 127 -0.86 -15.73 0.90
C ALA A 127 0.45 -14.94 1.14
N ALA A 128 0.48 -14.09 2.17
CA ALA A 128 1.67 -13.34 2.56
C ALA A 128 2.83 -14.23 3.06
N LEU A 129 2.55 -15.43 3.56
CA LEU A 129 3.57 -16.37 4.04
C LEU A 129 4.02 -17.37 2.97
N HIS A 130 3.07 -17.89 2.19
CA HIS A 130 3.29 -19.08 1.36
C HIS A 130 3.20 -18.83 -0.16
N GLY A 131 2.87 -17.61 -0.58
CA GLY A 131 2.83 -17.26 -2.00
C GLY A 131 4.21 -17.18 -2.65
N ASP A 132 4.22 -17.00 -3.98
CA ASP A 132 5.40 -16.50 -4.67
C ASP A 132 5.69 -15.04 -4.30
N VAL A 133 6.81 -14.48 -4.76
CA VAL A 133 7.22 -13.11 -4.43
C VAL A 133 6.15 -12.06 -4.78
N ASN A 134 5.45 -12.23 -5.90
CA ASN A 134 4.43 -11.28 -6.35
C ASN A 134 3.18 -11.39 -5.47
N LEU A 135 2.72 -12.60 -5.20
CA LEU A 135 1.58 -12.84 -4.34
C LEU A 135 1.86 -12.40 -2.89
N LYS A 136 3.04 -12.70 -2.34
CA LYS A 136 3.42 -12.29 -0.99
C LYS A 136 3.41 -10.77 -0.83
N SER A 137 4.02 -10.07 -1.78
CA SER A 137 4.08 -8.60 -1.74
C SER A 137 2.71 -7.96 -1.95
N ALA A 138 1.90 -8.47 -2.88
CA ALA A 138 0.52 -8.02 -3.10
C ALA A 138 -0.37 -8.28 -1.87
N ALA A 139 -0.24 -9.44 -1.23
CA ALA A 139 -0.96 -9.78 -0.01
C ALA A 139 -0.55 -8.89 1.18
N CYS A 140 0.74 -8.61 1.37
CA CYS A 140 1.19 -7.64 2.37
C CYS A 140 0.58 -6.26 2.14
N TRP A 141 0.57 -5.80 0.88
CA TRP A 141 -0.02 -4.52 0.53
C TRP A 141 -1.52 -4.47 0.82
N ALA A 142 -2.26 -5.52 0.41
CA ALA A 142 -3.68 -5.66 0.65
C ALA A 142 -4.04 -5.67 2.16
N LEU A 143 -3.24 -6.35 2.99
CA LEU A 143 -3.41 -6.34 4.44
C LEU A 143 -3.24 -4.93 5.03
N GLY A 144 -2.32 -4.14 4.49
CA GLY A 144 -2.16 -2.73 4.85
C GLY A 144 -3.36 -1.86 4.47
N GLU A 145 -3.93 -2.08 3.28
CA GLU A 145 -5.11 -1.33 2.80
C GLU A 145 -6.40 -1.68 3.54
N ILE A 146 -6.55 -2.94 3.98
CA ILE A 146 -7.67 -3.37 4.84
C ILE A 146 -7.57 -2.75 6.23
N GLY A 147 -6.36 -2.57 6.76
CA GLY A 147 -6.16 -1.89 8.04
C GLY A 147 -6.43 -2.75 9.28
N ASP A 148 -6.52 -4.08 9.15
CA ASP A 148 -6.79 -4.97 10.28
C ASP A 148 -5.51 -5.34 11.05
N THR A 149 -5.45 -4.94 12.32
CA THR A 149 -4.26 -5.16 13.18
C THR A 149 -3.97 -6.62 13.50
N SER A 150 -4.90 -7.56 13.24
CA SER A 150 -4.63 -9.00 13.36
C SER A 150 -3.62 -9.52 12.33
N ALA A 151 -3.26 -8.71 11.33
CA ALA A 151 -2.22 -8.98 10.35
C ALA A 151 -0.81 -8.57 10.82
N VAL A 152 -0.66 -7.88 11.96
CA VAL A 152 0.64 -7.35 12.43
C VAL A 152 1.70 -8.44 12.50
N ASP A 153 1.40 -9.61 13.07
CA ASP A 153 2.39 -10.66 13.27
C ASP A 153 2.92 -11.20 11.94
N VAL A 154 2.04 -11.42 10.96
CA VAL A 154 2.45 -11.92 9.63
C VAL A 154 3.28 -10.88 8.88
N LEU A 155 2.89 -9.61 8.99
CA LEU A 155 3.62 -8.51 8.35
C LEU A 155 4.99 -8.31 9.00
N THR A 156 5.10 -8.54 10.32
CA THR A 156 6.39 -8.50 11.04
C THR A 156 7.33 -9.58 10.54
N GLN A 157 6.83 -10.80 10.31
CA GLN A 157 7.63 -11.87 9.72
C GLN A 157 8.07 -11.51 8.29
N ALA A 158 7.18 -10.91 7.49
CA ALA A 158 7.48 -10.51 6.12
C ALA A 158 8.53 -9.39 5.99
N LEU A 159 8.84 -8.65 7.08
CA LEU A 159 9.98 -7.71 7.10
C LEU A 159 11.33 -8.42 6.93
N PHE A 160 11.40 -9.73 7.13
CA PHE A 160 12.62 -10.52 7.01
C PHE A 160 12.63 -11.44 5.77
N ASP A 161 11.66 -11.26 4.86
CA ASP A 161 11.62 -12.04 3.61
C ASP A 161 12.85 -11.76 2.74
N THR A 162 13.30 -12.76 1.97
CA THR A 162 14.47 -12.64 1.11
C THR A 162 14.27 -11.62 -0.01
N SER A 163 13.02 -11.44 -0.46
CA SER A 163 12.67 -10.48 -1.49
C SER A 163 12.49 -9.06 -0.92
N ALA A 164 13.22 -8.11 -1.50
CA ALA A 164 13.06 -6.69 -1.20
C ALA A 164 11.63 -6.17 -1.49
N LEU A 165 10.93 -6.75 -2.47
CA LEU A 165 9.54 -6.38 -2.78
C LEU A 165 8.60 -6.70 -1.61
N VAL A 166 8.80 -7.85 -0.98
CA VAL A 166 8.00 -8.30 0.16
C VAL A 166 8.33 -7.46 1.39
N ARG A 167 9.61 -7.26 1.71
CA ARG A 167 10.02 -6.41 2.84
C ARG A 167 9.49 -4.98 2.71
N ARG A 168 9.54 -4.40 1.51
CA ARG A 168 8.97 -3.07 1.21
C ARG A 168 7.47 -3.04 1.47
N ALA A 169 6.73 -4.02 0.94
CA ALA A 169 5.28 -4.09 1.10
C ALA A 169 4.88 -4.26 2.57
N ALA A 170 5.60 -5.11 3.31
CA ALA A 170 5.41 -5.33 4.73
C ALA A 170 5.66 -4.06 5.56
N ALA A 171 6.75 -3.33 5.27
CA ALA A 171 7.06 -2.06 5.95
C ALA A 171 5.95 -1.02 5.71
N TYR A 172 5.52 -0.87 4.45
CA TYR A 172 4.40 0.01 4.10
C TYR A 172 3.13 -0.36 4.88
N ALA A 173 2.75 -1.64 4.87
CA ALA A 173 1.54 -2.13 5.51
C ALA A 173 1.55 -1.89 7.03
N LEU A 174 2.67 -2.17 7.70
CA LEU A 174 2.83 -1.87 9.13
C LEU A 174 2.74 -0.38 9.44
N GLY A 175 3.24 0.47 8.53
CA GLY A 175 3.07 1.91 8.61
C GLY A 175 1.60 2.34 8.52
N GLN A 176 0.79 1.72 7.67
CA GLN A 176 -0.65 1.98 7.59
C GLN A 176 -1.40 1.52 8.84
N LEU A 177 -0.99 0.40 9.43
CA LEU A 177 -1.58 -0.12 10.67
C LEU A 177 -1.21 0.70 11.92
N GLY A 178 -0.18 1.56 11.85
CA GLY A 178 0.27 2.38 12.99
C GLY A 178 0.78 1.58 14.19
N CYS A 179 1.13 0.30 14.00
CA CYS A 179 1.47 -0.58 15.11
C CYS A 179 2.90 -0.33 15.63
N CYS A 180 2.98 0.38 16.76
CA CYS A 180 4.25 0.74 17.41
C CYS A 180 5.04 -0.45 17.99
N LYS A 181 4.48 -1.67 17.99
CA LYS A 181 5.19 -2.88 18.45
C LYS A 181 6.40 -3.21 17.57
N ASN A 182 6.39 -2.75 16.32
CA ASN A 182 7.38 -3.15 15.30
C ASN A 182 8.45 -2.09 15.03
N ILE A 183 8.57 -1.08 15.91
CA ILE A 183 9.54 0.01 15.76
C ILE A 183 10.97 -0.53 15.56
N ASP A 184 11.39 -1.52 16.36
CA ASP A 184 12.76 -2.04 16.27
C ASP A 184 13.04 -2.77 14.95
N ALA A 185 12.08 -3.53 14.44
CA ALA A 185 12.19 -4.21 13.15
C ALA A 185 12.22 -3.20 12.00
N LEU A 186 11.37 -2.17 12.04
CA LEU A 186 11.36 -1.09 11.04
C LEU A 186 12.63 -0.26 11.08
N LEU A 187 13.17 0.03 12.27
CA LEU A 187 14.49 0.69 12.41
C LEU A 187 15.60 -0.17 11.78
N GLY A 188 15.52 -1.50 11.92
CA GLY A 188 16.40 -2.46 11.23
C GLY A 188 16.44 -2.29 9.71
N LEU A 189 15.29 -2.02 9.10
CA LEU A 189 15.16 -1.87 7.65
C LEU A 189 15.72 -0.55 7.11
N LEU A 190 16.04 0.44 7.95
CA LEU A 190 16.74 1.65 7.53
C LEU A 190 18.16 1.36 7.03
N SER A 191 18.71 0.19 7.33
CA SER A 191 20.01 -0.27 6.82
C SER A 191 19.88 -1.27 5.66
N ASP A 192 18.67 -1.51 5.14
CA ASP A 192 18.44 -2.47 4.05
C ASP A 192 19.23 -2.09 2.79
N GLY A 193 19.75 -3.08 2.06
CA GLY A 193 20.48 -2.86 0.81
C GLY A 193 19.66 -2.12 -0.26
N HIS A 194 18.34 -2.21 -0.23
CA HIS A 194 17.45 -1.60 -1.22
C HIS A 194 16.87 -0.29 -0.71
N TYR A 195 17.09 0.80 -1.45
CA TYR A 195 16.58 2.12 -1.11
C TYR A 195 15.05 2.15 -0.93
N SER A 196 14.31 1.42 -1.77
CA SER A 196 12.86 1.35 -1.69
C SER A 196 12.35 0.74 -0.39
N VAL A 197 13.08 -0.22 0.19
CA VAL A 197 12.77 -0.81 1.50
C VAL A 197 13.09 0.19 2.61
N ARG A 198 14.27 0.83 2.57
CA ARG A 198 14.65 1.87 3.54
C ARG A 198 13.62 3.00 3.60
N TYR A 199 13.18 3.47 2.43
CA TYR A 199 12.20 4.54 2.32
C TYR A 199 10.82 4.11 2.86
N ALA A 200 10.36 2.89 2.57
CA ALA A 200 9.11 2.38 3.11
C ALA A 200 9.14 2.25 4.64
N ALA A 201 10.27 1.79 5.20
CA ALA A 201 10.48 1.73 6.64
C ALA A 201 10.52 3.14 7.27
N PHE A 202 11.20 4.08 6.64
CA PHE A 202 11.21 5.49 7.06
C PHE A 202 9.80 6.08 7.11
N GLU A 203 9.00 5.93 6.03
CA GLU A 203 7.63 6.44 6.01
C GLU A 203 6.74 5.77 7.05
N ALA A 204 6.93 4.47 7.29
CA ALA A 204 6.21 3.75 8.34
C ALA A 204 6.53 4.31 9.73
N LEU A 205 7.82 4.50 10.04
CA LEU A 205 8.28 5.09 11.31
C LEU A 205 7.82 6.54 11.47
N ARG A 206 7.86 7.33 10.38
CA ARG A 206 7.40 8.71 10.35
C ARG A 206 5.93 8.83 10.74
N LYS A 207 5.07 7.93 10.24
CA LYS A 207 3.64 7.88 10.61
C LYS A 207 3.40 7.53 12.07
N MET A 208 4.29 6.77 12.70
CA MET A 208 4.14 6.36 14.10
C MET A 208 4.54 7.46 15.10
N CYS A 209 5.52 8.30 14.77
CA CYS A 209 6.01 9.47 15.54
C CYS A 209 5.72 9.47 17.06
N THR A 210 6.21 8.45 17.78
CA THR A 210 6.02 8.35 19.24
C THR A 210 7.24 8.84 20.02
N PRO A 211 7.09 9.29 21.28
CA PRO A 211 8.24 9.59 22.15
C PRO A 211 9.20 8.41 22.31
N LYS A 212 8.69 7.17 22.33
CA LYS A 212 9.51 5.94 22.36
C LYS A 212 10.38 5.80 21.11
N LEU A 213 9.87 6.19 19.94
CA LEU A 213 10.64 6.19 18.69
C LEU A 213 11.78 7.20 18.77
N LYS A 214 11.54 8.40 19.30
CA LYS A 214 12.57 9.45 19.47
C LYS A 214 13.79 8.94 20.22
N GLU A 215 13.58 8.31 21.38
CA GLU A 215 14.68 7.77 22.19
C GLU A 215 15.46 6.66 21.46
N LYS A 216 14.73 5.78 20.75
CA LYS A 216 15.36 4.73 19.94
C LYS A 216 16.17 5.30 18.77
N VAL A 217 15.67 6.32 18.09
CA VAL A 217 16.38 7.02 17.00
C VAL A 217 17.66 7.65 17.53
N LYS A 218 17.60 8.39 18.66
CA LYS A 218 18.78 8.98 19.31
C LYS A 218 19.83 7.95 19.69
N LEU A 219 19.40 6.81 20.23
CA LEU A 219 20.31 5.71 20.58
C LEU A 219 20.98 5.13 19.32
N ARG A 220 20.18 4.86 18.28
CA ARG A 220 20.63 4.17 17.06
C ARG A 220 21.55 5.05 16.20
N LEU A 221 21.34 6.37 16.21
CA LEU A 221 22.24 7.35 15.60
C LEU A 221 23.68 7.23 16.09
N LYS A 222 23.95 6.76 17.31
CA LYS A 222 25.34 6.67 17.81
C LYS A 222 26.21 5.72 16.99
N ASN A 223 25.62 4.67 16.42
CA ASN A 223 26.35 3.59 15.74
C ASN A 223 25.82 3.30 14.32
N ALA A 224 24.96 4.16 13.77
CA ALA A 224 24.34 3.95 12.46
C ALA A 224 25.34 4.07 11.31
N ASN A 225 25.22 3.19 10.31
CA ASN A 225 25.96 3.31 9.06
C ASN A 225 25.41 4.47 8.21
N PRO A 226 26.14 4.97 7.19
CA PRO A 226 25.72 6.18 6.48
C PRO A 226 24.29 6.13 5.89
N PRO A 227 23.86 5.05 5.19
CA PRO A 227 22.49 4.97 4.66
C PRO A 227 21.40 5.04 5.73
N GLU A 228 21.59 4.37 6.85
CA GLU A 228 20.66 4.37 7.98
C GLU A 228 20.65 5.72 8.69
N ARG A 229 21.85 6.28 8.91
CA ARG A 229 22.08 7.54 9.62
C ARG A 229 21.36 8.70 8.93
N ASP A 230 21.39 8.76 7.61
CA ASP A 230 20.69 9.78 6.83
C ASP A 230 19.19 9.77 7.10
N PHE A 231 18.56 8.59 7.05
CA PHE A 231 17.13 8.44 7.37
C PHE A 231 16.81 8.77 8.82
N LEU A 232 17.68 8.40 9.76
CA LEU A 232 17.50 8.70 11.18
C LEU A 232 17.57 10.22 11.46
N ILE A 233 18.47 10.96 10.79
CA ILE A 233 18.55 12.42 10.89
C ILE A 233 17.26 13.06 10.40
N VAL A 234 16.74 12.63 9.25
CA VAL A 234 15.46 13.16 8.74
C VAL A 234 14.31 12.81 9.67
N LEU A 235 14.31 11.59 10.23
CA LEU A 235 13.26 11.12 11.15
C LEU A 235 13.25 11.92 12.45
N LEU A 236 14.40 12.41 12.93
CA LEU A 236 14.45 13.31 14.08
C LEU A 236 13.59 14.57 13.87
N GLY A 237 13.61 15.14 12.66
CA GLY A 237 12.80 16.32 12.32
C GLY A 237 11.29 16.15 12.51
N CYS A 238 10.81 14.90 12.64
CA CYS A 238 9.41 14.62 12.91
C CYS A 238 9.00 14.92 14.36
N PHE A 239 9.95 15.05 15.29
CA PHE A 239 9.68 15.29 16.71
C PHE A 239 9.61 16.79 17.08
N GLY A 240 9.61 17.68 16.10
CA GLY A 240 9.45 19.12 16.30
C GLY A 240 10.61 19.77 17.07
N ASP A 241 10.29 20.76 17.90
CA ASP A 241 11.26 21.72 18.45
C ASP A 241 12.26 21.10 19.44
N GLU A 242 11.89 19.97 20.04
CA GLU A 242 12.73 19.27 21.03
C GLU A 242 14.06 18.76 20.47
N VAL A 243 14.14 18.56 19.15
CA VAL A 243 15.35 18.05 18.49
C VAL A 243 16.16 19.15 17.79
N GLU A 244 15.79 20.42 17.95
CA GLU A 244 16.44 21.53 17.25
C GLU A 244 17.95 21.55 17.50
N ASN A 245 18.37 21.40 18.76
CA ASN A 245 19.78 21.41 19.13
C ASN A 245 20.52 20.18 18.58
N ASP A 246 19.87 19.02 18.56
CA ASP A 246 20.43 17.81 17.95
C ASP A 246 20.67 18.05 16.45
N LEU A 247 19.66 18.56 15.73
CA LEU A 247 19.74 18.86 14.29
C LEU A 247 20.75 19.97 13.97
N ALA A 248 20.83 21.02 14.79
CA ALA A 248 21.79 22.10 14.63
C ALA A 248 23.23 21.59 14.70
N SER A 249 23.51 20.59 15.55
CA SER A 249 24.83 19.96 15.61
C SER A 249 25.22 19.27 14.30
N PHE A 250 24.27 18.59 13.63
CA PHE A 250 24.51 17.91 12.36
C PHE A 250 24.75 18.87 11.20
N VAL A 251 24.21 20.09 11.24
CA VAL A 251 24.52 21.14 10.25
C VAL A 251 26.00 21.55 10.30
N GLN A 252 26.72 21.28 11.40
CA GLN A 252 28.16 21.52 11.51
C GLN A 252 29.01 20.28 11.20
N SER A 253 28.40 19.17 10.75
CA SER A 253 29.12 17.93 10.43
C SER A 253 30.10 18.13 9.27
N THR A 254 31.24 17.43 9.32
CA THR A 254 32.17 17.37 8.20
C THR A 254 31.56 16.65 6.99
N ASN A 255 30.61 15.74 7.23
CA ASN A 255 29.88 15.03 6.19
C ASN A 255 28.76 15.90 5.60
N TYR A 256 28.86 16.20 4.30
CA TYR A 256 27.89 17.05 3.62
C TYR A 256 26.50 16.41 3.47
N PHE A 257 26.39 15.08 3.48
CA PHE A 257 25.08 14.41 3.49
C PHE A 257 24.35 14.70 4.79
N GLU A 258 25.02 14.52 5.94
CA GLU A 258 24.46 14.82 7.26
C GLU A 258 24.01 16.28 7.37
N ARG A 259 24.83 17.22 6.90
CA ARG A 259 24.47 18.65 6.87
C ARG A 259 23.20 18.88 6.06
N GLY A 260 23.09 18.28 4.88
CA GLY A 260 21.96 18.47 3.98
C GLY A 260 20.67 17.86 4.53
N PHE A 261 20.73 16.64 5.08
CA PHE A 261 19.58 16.00 5.73
C PHE A 261 19.17 16.69 7.03
N ALA A 262 20.12 17.25 7.79
CA ALA A 262 19.82 18.08 8.95
C ALA A 262 19.11 19.37 8.55
N CYS A 263 19.52 20.02 7.45
CA CYS A 263 18.81 21.18 6.91
C CYS A 263 17.37 20.83 6.51
N GLU A 264 17.17 19.68 5.84
CA GLU A 264 15.84 19.17 5.50
C GLU A 264 14.98 18.93 6.74
N ALA A 265 15.53 18.25 7.74
CA ALA A 265 14.85 17.96 9.00
C ALA A 265 14.45 19.26 9.74
N LEU A 266 15.34 20.26 9.79
CA LEU A 266 15.08 21.58 10.38
C LEU A 266 13.94 22.33 9.69
N GLY A 267 13.72 22.10 8.38
CA GLY A 267 12.58 22.67 7.66
C GLY A 267 11.21 22.13 8.11
N ASN A 268 11.18 21.01 8.83
CA ASN A 268 9.97 20.38 9.36
C ASN A 268 9.70 20.75 10.83
N VAL A 269 10.65 21.40 11.51
CA VAL A 269 10.51 21.91 12.89
C VAL A 269 9.76 23.25 12.86
N ARG A 270 9.06 23.65 13.95
CA ARG A 270 8.37 24.96 13.95
C ARG A 270 9.42 26.05 13.80
N GLY A 271 9.25 26.89 12.79
CA GLY A 271 10.24 27.88 12.40
C GLY A 271 10.40 28.95 13.47
N ASN A 272 11.49 28.91 14.23
CA ASN A 272 11.92 30.04 15.04
C ASN A 272 13.09 30.78 14.35
N TYR A 273 13.40 31.98 14.86
CA TYR A 273 14.45 32.83 14.29
C TYR A 273 15.83 32.15 14.28
N LYS A 274 16.11 31.28 15.24
CA LYS A 274 17.37 30.53 15.35
C LYS A 274 17.49 29.50 14.23
N VAL A 275 16.47 28.68 13.99
CA VAL A 275 16.42 27.73 12.87
C VAL A 275 16.58 28.45 11.53
N ALA A 276 15.84 29.55 11.32
CA ALA A 276 15.95 30.35 10.10
C ALA A 276 17.36 30.87 9.86
N ASN A 277 18.08 31.30 10.90
CA ASN A 277 19.47 31.77 10.77
C ASN A 277 20.45 30.64 10.48
N ILE A 278 20.26 29.46 11.07
CA ILE A 278 21.07 28.27 10.77
C ILE A 278 20.93 27.93 9.28
N LEU A 279 19.70 27.87 8.77
CA LEU A 279 19.43 27.56 7.37
C LEU A 279 19.93 28.65 6.41
N LYS A 280 19.80 29.94 6.77
CA LYS A 280 20.38 31.04 5.98
C LYS A 280 21.90 30.95 5.86
N LYS A 281 22.60 30.53 6.91
CA LYS A 281 24.05 30.26 6.85
C LYS A 281 24.36 29.08 5.91
N ALA A 282 23.54 28.03 5.97
CA ALA A 282 23.69 26.84 5.11
C ALA A 282 23.44 27.10 3.62
N LEU A 283 22.81 28.22 3.24
CA LEU A 283 22.73 28.66 1.82
C LEU A 283 24.10 28.95 1.20
N TRP A 284 25.12 29.18 2.03
CA TRP A 284 26.50 29.44 1.61
C TRP A 284 27.41 28.23 1.83
N ASP A 285 26.84 27.05 2.09
CA ASP A 285 27.60 25.81 2.26
C ASP A 285 28.38 25.46 0.97
N SER A 286 29.55 24.84 1.12
CA SER A 286 30.39 24.41 -0.01
C SER A 286 29.67 23.39 -0.90
N SER A 287 28.82 22.54 -0.33
CA SER A 287 28.08 21.52 -1.05
C SER A 287 26.80 22.06 -1.70
N PRO A 288 26.60 21.88 -3.02
CA PRO A 288 25.35 22.22 -3.69
C PRO A 288 24.13 21.51 -3.10
N PHE A 289 24.31 20.27 -2.61
CA PHE A 289 23.26 19.49 -1.98
C PHE A 289 22.72 20.18 -0.71
N VAL A 290 23.63 20.64 0.15
CA VAL A 290 23.28 21.34 1.39
C VAL A 290 22.57 22.66 1.08
N ARG A 291 23.09 23.46 0.13
CA ARG A 291 22.46 24.71 -0.30
C ARG A 291 21.03 24.50 -0.79
N MET A 292 20.81 23.48 -1.63
CA MET A 292 19.48 23.14 -2.14
C MET A 292 18.52 22.74 -1.02
N LYS A 293 18.96 21.89 -0.07
CA LYS A 293 18.13 21.45 1.06
C LYS A 293 17.80 22.61 1.99
N ALA A 294 18.77 23.48 2.29
CA ALA A 294 18.57 24.68 3.09
C ALA A 294 17.56 25.66 2.46
N LEU A 295 17.61 25.85 1.14
CA LEU A 295 16.65 26.68 0.42
C LEU A 295 15.22 26.13 0.56
N ARG A 296 15.02 24.83 0.28
CA ARG A 296 13.70 24.18 0.42
C ARG A 296 13.18 24.21 1.84
N ALA A 297 14.08 24.03 2.82
CA ALA A 297 13.72 24.14 4.23
C ALA A 297 13.22 25.54 4.58
N LEU A 298 13.90 26.60 4.12
CA LEU A 298 13.46 27.99 4.31
C LEU A 298 12.11 28.28 3.62
N GLU A 299 11.85 27.71 2.45
CA GLU A 299 10.54 27.81 1.79
C GLU A 299 9.43 27.16 2.62
N ASN A 300 9.69 26.01 3.23
CA ASN A 300 8.73 25.33 4.09
C ASN A 300 8.44 26.12 5.37
N LEU A 301 9.44 26.76 5.97
CA LEU A 301 9.25 27.61 7.16
C LEU A 301 8.41 28.87 6.88
N LYS A 302 8.39 29.35 5.62
CA LYS A 302 7.62 30.55 5.22
C LYS A 302 6.13 30.28 5.01
N LYS A 303 5.71 29.03 4.90
CA LYS A 303 4.29 28.69 4.77
C LYS A 303 3.64 28.86 6.15
N PRO A 304 2.54 29.62 6.31
CA PRO A 304 1.73 29.51 7.52
C PRO A 304 1.35 28.04 7.61
N HIS A 305 1.80 27.34 8.67
CA HIS A 305 1.63 25.89 8.79
C HIS A 305 0.18 25.51 8.43
N ILE A 306 -0.02 24.94 7.24
CA ILE A 306 -1.34 24.48 6.80
C ILE A 306 -1.63 23.22 7.60
N LEU A 307 -2.35 23.47 8.69
CA LEU A 307 -3.46 22.71 9.27
C LEU A 307 -3.20 21.34 9.90
N ARG A 308 -3.66 21.30 11.16
CA ARG A 308 -4.26 20.18 11.93
C ARG A 308 -3.33 19.20 12.59
#